data_AF-A0A2V8G8Q9-F1
#
_entry.id   AF-A0A2V8G8Q9-F1
#
_cell.length_a   1.000
_cell.length_b   1.000
_cell.length_c   1.000
_cell.angle_alpha   90.00
_cell.angle_beta   90.00
_cell.angle_gamma   90.00
#
_symmetry.space_group_name_H-M   'P 1'
#
loop_
_entity.id
_entity.type
_entity.pdbx_description
1 polymer ?
#
loop_
_entity_poly.entity_id
_entity_poly.type
_entity_poly.pdbx_seq_one_letter_code
_entity_poly.pdbx_strand_id
1 'polypeptide(L)'
;MKPLVIITITAALGAAGSANAQQAPAGMTESARAMAESARSLTDSVRAMRLDLLADSMRAMRLDLLDFAFAMPDQDRDREAERRQREADAPERARDRENGLYDRAMDALDQSRWDRALSDFDRVIELKGSKADAAMYWKAYAQNKLGQRTEALATIADMSKTYPNSRYLRQARALEVEVRQNSGRPVSPQSESDDELKLLALNALMNSDPETAVPMVQKTLEGNNSPKIKERALFVLAQSNSAKAREVLVSIAKGGSTPDLQGKAIQYLGIHGGRESRAALADIYASTSDVDLKRRILRAFMVAGEKDRLLTAAQSEQNPDLRAEAVRQLGVMGAREELWTLYQKESSNDVKKQILQSMFVGGDSAHMIDLAKSEKHPDLRRVAVRNLGLMGNKRTGDALVEIYAQDKDPQVRRAVIEALFLQNNGEQLVAIARKEEDPSMKKEIVQKLSIMPKSKAITDFLLEILNK
;
A
#
# COMPACT_ATOMS: atom_id res chain seq x y z
N MET A 1 -41.82 47.20 11.18
CA MET A 1 -42.01 47.95 12.45
C MET A 1 -41.76 47.02 13.62
N LYS A 2 -41.16 47.55 14.68
CA LYS A 2 -40.63 46.84 15.86
C LYS A 2 -41.70 46.07 16.68
N PRO A 3 -41.23 45.13 17.53
CA PRO A 3 -41.99 44.16 18.35
C PRO A 3 -42.55 44.81 19.62
N LEU A 4 -43.60 44.25 20.26
CA LEU A 4 -43.95 44.45 21.69
C LEU A 4 -45.30 43.77 22.05
N VAL A 5 -45.40 42.44 22.17
CA VAL A 5 -46.55 41.82 22.91
C VAL A 5 -46.16 40.52 23.63
N ILE A 6 -45.17 39.76 23.15
CA ILE A 6 -44.87 38.43 23.73
C ILE A 6 -44.13 38.51 25.09
N ILE A 7 -43.62 39.68 25.50
CA ILE A 7 -42.91 39.84 26.78
C ILE A 7 -43.85 40.17 27.96
N THR A 8 -45.12 40.49 27.73
CA THR A 8 -46.01 40.97 28.82
C THR A 8 -46.90 39.93 29.48
N ILE A 9 -46.94 38.67 29.02
CA ILE A 9 -47.74 37.61 29.66
C ILE A 9 -46.90 36.71 30.58
N THR A 10 -45.58 36.62 30.36
CA THR A 10 -44.69 35.80 31.22
C THR A 10 -44.36 36.48 32.56
N ALA A 11 -44.61 37.78 32.71
CA ALA A 11 -44.32 38.52 33.95
C ALA A 11 -45.50 38.59 34.95
N ALA A 12 -46.73 38.22 34.56
CA ALA A 12 -47.89 38.27 35.46
C ALA A 12 -48.27 36.92 36.08
N LEU A 13 -47.80 35.79 35.52
CA LEU A 13 -48.05 34.44 36.10
C LEU A 13 -46.95 33.93 37.03
N GLY A 14 -45.79 34.59 37.09
CA GLY A 14 -44.72 34.28 38.04
C GLY A 14 -45.01 34.68 39.49
N ALA A 15 -46.02 35.52 39.73
CA ALA A 15 -46.37 36.00 41.07
C ALA A 15 -47.64 35.37 41.67
N ALA A 16 -48.35 34.50 40.92
CA ALA A 16 -49.58 33.83 41.39
C ALA A 16 -49.37 32.34 41.75
N GLY A 17 -48.18 31.78 41.50
CA GLY A 17 -47.85 30.37 41.79
C GLY A 17 -47.32 30.11 43.20
N SER A 18 -47.10 31.15 44.01
CA SER A 18 -46.56 31.04 45.38
C SER A 18 -47.51 31.52 46.47
N ALA A 19 -48.78 31.79 46.15
CA ALA A 19 -49.80 32.04 47.14
C ALA A 19 -50.43 30.70 47.55
N ASN A 20 -50.10 30.25 48.76
CA ASN A 20 -50.65 29.09 49.43
C ASN A 20 -52.20 29.13 49.35
N ALA A 21 -52.81 28.22 48.59
CA ALA A 21 -54.26 28.17 48.36
C ALA A 21 -55.05 27.63 49.57
N GLN A 22 -54.65 28.01 50.79
CA GLN A 22 -55.35 27.73 52.04
C GLN A 22 -55.88 28.98 52.73
N GLN A 23 -55.66 30.19 52.16
CA GLN A 23 -56.26 31.42 52.67
C GLN A 23 -56.69 32.32 51.50
N ALA A 24 -57.88 32.07 50.97
CA ALA A 24 -58.61 33.05 50.15
C ALA A 24 -59.97 33.31 50.82
N PRO A 25 -60.36 34.59 51.03
CA PRO A 25 -61.57 34.94 51.76
C PRO A 25 -62.83 34.53 51.00
N ALA A 26 -63.87 34.16 51.74
CA ALA A 26 -65.18 33.77 51.23
C ALA A 26 -65.85 34.95 50.49
N GLY A 27 -65.65 35.04 49.18
CA GLY A 27 -66.24 36.11 48.37
C GLY A 27 -65.93 36.09 46.87
N MET A 28 -65.34 35.02 46.32
CA MET A 28 -65.21 34.88 44.86
C MET A 28 -66.53 34.37 44.27
N THR A 29 -67.10 35.16 43.36
CA THR A 29 -68.32 34.83 42.62
C THR A 29 -68.13 33.55 41.79
N GLU A 30 -69.21 32.81 41.59
CA GLU A 30 -69.26 31.54 40.83
C GLU A 30 -68.62 31.66 39.43
N SER A 31 -68.71 32.85 38.83
CA SER A 31 -68.07 33.21 37.57
C SER A 31 -66.54 33.19 37.59
N ALA A 32 -65.91 33.59 38.71
CA ALA A 32 -64.46 33.55 38.87
C ALA A 32 -63.93 32.12 39.05
N ARG A 33 -64.70 31.23 39.67
CA ARG A 33 -64.38 29.79 39.75
C ARG A 33 -64.47 29.12 38.38
N ALA A 34 -65.52 29.40 37.61
CA ALA A 34 -65.69 28.84 36.26
C ALA A 34 -64.58 29.28 35.29
N MET A 35 -64.11 30.53 35.38
CA MET A 35 -62.97 31.03 34.61
C MET A 35 -61.64 30.38 35.01
N ALA A 36 -61.42 30.14 36.31
CA ALA A 36 -60.23 29.45 36.80
C ALA A 36 -60.18 27.97 36.36
N GLU A 37 -61.34 27.30 36.30
CA GLU A 37 -61.45 25.92 35.81
C GLU A 37 -61.26 25.83 34.28
N SER A 38 -61.83 26.76 33.50
CA SER A 38 -61.57 26.82 32.05
C SER A 38 -60.11 27.15 31.72
N ALA A 39 -59.46 28.02 32.49
CA ALA A 39 -58.04 28.31 32.33
C ALA A 39 -57.17 27.09 32.63
N ARG A 40 -57.52 26.31 33.67
CA ARG A 40 -56.87 25.03 33.99
C ARG A 40 -57.06 23.99 32.89
N SER A 41 -58.28 23.82 32.37
CA SER A 41 -58.55 22.84 31.30
C SER A 41 -57.84 23.19 29.98
N LEU A 42 -57.69 24.49 29.67
CA LEU A 42 -56.90 24.98 28.54
C LEU A 42 -55.40 24.75 28.76
N THR A 43 -54.88 25.01 29.96
CA THR A 43 -53.47 24.69 30.26
C THR A 43 -53.18 23.20 30.24
N ASP A 44 -54.12 22.36 30.70
CA ASP A 44 -53.98 20.90 30.68
C ASP A 44 -54.10 20.36 29.25
N SER A 45 -54.96 20.94 28.41
CA SER A 45 -55.08 20.59 27.00
C SER A 45 -53.85 21.01 26.18
N VAL A 46 -53.28 22.19 26.45
CA VAL A 46 -52.01 22.64 25.84
C VAL A 46 -50.84 21.79 26.34
N ARG A 47 -50.86 21.35 27.61
CA ARG A 47 -49.84 20.45 28.18
C ARG A 47 -49.94 19.04 27.60
N ALA A 48 -51.15 18.51 27.41
CA ALA A 48 -51.42 17.23 26.76
C ALA A 48 -51.01 17.26 25.29
N MET A 49 -51.36 18.31 24.55
CA MET A 49 -50.95 18.50 23.15
C MET A 49 -49.41 18.65 23.03
N ARG A 50 -48.75 19.30 23.98
CA ARG A 50 -47.28 19.39 24.04
C ARG A 50 -46.62 18.06 24.41
N LEU A 51 -47.28 17.23 25.21
CA LEU A 51 -46.85 15.86 25.55
C LEU A 51 -47.03 14.89 24.38
N ASP A 52 -48.12 15.02 23.61
CA ASP A 52 -48.35 14.23 22.39
C ASP A 52 -47.39 14.66 21.27
N LEU A 53 -47.14 15.97 21.08
CA LEU A 53 -46.09 16.44 20.17
C LEU A 53 -44.68 15.98 20.61
N LEU A 54 -44.41 15.92 21.91
CA LEU A 54 -43.16 15.37 22.43
C LEU A 54 -43.09 13.84 22.24
N ALA A 55 -44.19 13.12 22.42
CA ALA A 55 -44.27 11.68 22.21
C ALA A 55 -44.16 11.30 20.72
N ASP A 56 -44.76 12.08 19.82
CA ASP A 56 -44.64 11.92 18.37
C ASP A 56 -43.26 12.36 17.89
N SER A 57 -42.66 13.40 18.46
CA SER A 57 -41.25 13.75 18.21
C SER A 57 -40.29 12.68 18.72
N MET A 58 -40.58 12.02 19.84
CA MET A 58 -39.80 10.91 20.37
C MET A 58 -40.04 9.60 19.61
N ARG A 59 -41.23 9.37 19.05
CA ARG A 59 -41.52 8.25 18.13
C ARG A 59 -40.87 8.47 16.78
N ALA A 60 -40.93 9.68 16.21
CA ALA A 60 -40.22 10.06 15.00
C ALA A 60 -38.70 9.99 15.20
N MET A 61 -38.18 10.45 16.35
CA MET A 61 -36.77 10.31 16.72
C MET A 61 -36.38 8.84 17.00
N ARG A 62 -37.30 7.99 17.46
CA ARG A 62 -37.08 6.53 17.64
C ARG A 62 -37.14 5.77 16.31
N LEU A 63 -37.97 6.19 15.36
CA LEU A 63 -37.99 5.71 13.98
C LEU A 63 -36.74 6.18 13.22
N ASP A 64 -36.32 7.44 13.39
CA ASP A 64 -35.06 7.97 12.88
C ASP A 64 -33.84 7.32 13.55
N LEU A 65 -33.87 7.00 14.85
CA LEU A 65 -32.77 6.25 15.50
C LEU A 65 -32.70 4.79 15.06
N LEU A 66 -33.84 4.16 14.74
CA LEU A 66 -33.89 2.81 14.20
C LEU A 66 -33.40 2.80 12.74
N ASP A 67 -33.81 3.77 11.91
CA ASP A 67 -33.29 3.92 10.55
C ASP A 67 -31.82 4.38 10.52
N PHE A 68 -31.37 5.19 11.48
CA PHE A 68 -29.96 5.57 11.66
C PHE A 68 -29.11 4.39 12.18
N ALA A 69 -29.71 3.45 12.93
CA ALA A 69 -29.06 2.21 13.32
C ALA A 69 -28.97 1.20 12.16
N PHE A 70 -29.88 1.25 11.18
CA PHE A 70 -29.84 0.43 9.96
C PHE A 70 -29.05 1.06 8.79
N ALA A 71 -28.73 2.36 8.86
CA ALA A 71 -27.99 3.10 7.82
C ALA A 71 -26.53 3.44 8.19
N MET A 72 -26.01 2.91 9.31
CA MET A 72 -24.56 2.82 9.50
C MET A 72 -24.03 1.77 8.51
N PRO A 73 -22.94 2.03 7.74
CA PRO A 73 -22.23 0.92 7.10
C PRO A 73 -21.91 -0.07 8.21
N ASP A 74 -22.24 -1.35 8.03
CA ASP A 74 -22.04 -2.42 9.03
C ASP A 74 -20.62 -2.32 9.59
N GLN A 75 -20.43 -1.59 10.69
CA GLN A 75 -19.10 -1.31 11.23
C GLN A 75 -18.42 -2.62 11.61
N ASP A 76 -19.22 -3.64 11.93
CA ASP A 76 -18.74 -4.98 12.22
C ASP A 76 -18.36 -5.75 10.96
N ARG A 77 -19.05 -5.58 9.82
CA ARG A 77 -18.59 -6.17 8.54
C ARG A 77 -17.36 -5.48 7.99
N ASP A 78 -17.25 -4.16 8.13
CA ASP A 78 -16.04 -3.42 7.73
C ASP A 78 -14.86 -3.75 8.65
N ARG A 79 -15.08 -3.87 9.97
CA ARG A 79 -14.05 -4.35 10.92
C ARG A 79 -13.66 -5.80 10.66
N GLU A 80 -14.60 -6.67 10.31
CA GLU A 80 -14.32 -8.05 9.93
C GLU A 80 -13.55 -8.12 8.62
N ALA A 81 -13.93 -7.33 7.60
CA ALA A 81 -13.22 -7.23 6.34
C ALA A 81 -11.80 -6.69 6.55
N GLU A 82 -11.63 -5.64 7.36
CA GLU A 82 -10.33 -5.12 7.76
C GLU A 82 -9.50 -6.16 8.54
N ARG A 83 -10.11 -6.92 9.46
CA ARG A 83 -9.42 -8.00 10.18
C ARG A 83 -8.97 -9.10 9.22
N ARG A 84 -9.85 -9.55 8.34
CA ARG A 84 -9.53 -10.55 7.30
C ARG A 84 -8.42 -10.06 6.38
N GLN A 85 -8.44 -8.78 6.00
CA GLN A 85 -7.39 -8.18 5.19
C GLN A 85 -6.07 -8.08 5.97
N ARG A 86 -6.10 -7.61 7.23
CA ARG A 86 -4.89 -7.59 8.08
C ARG A 86 -4.32 -8.99 8.28
N GLU A 87 -5.16 -10.00 8.47
CA GLU A 87 -4.75 -11.40 8.58
C GLU A 87 -4.17 -11.91 7.27
N ALA A 88 -4.78 -11.59 6.13
CA ALA A 88 -4.27 -11.91 4.80
C ALA A 88 -2.90 -11.24 4.52
N ASP A 89 -2.71 -9.99 4.97
CA ASP A 89 -1.47 -9.22 4.79
C ASP A 89 -0.42 -9.53 5.87
N ALA A 90 -0.76 -10.32 6.91
CA ALA A 90 0.15 -10.60 8.02
C ALA A 90 1.46 -11.31 7.59
N PRO A 91 1.42 -12.30 6.68
CA PRO A 91 2.63 -12.96 6.17
C PRO A 91 3.54 -12.01 5.39
N GLU A 92 2.96 -11.13 4.56
CA GLU A 92 3.72 -10.13 3.80
C GLU A 92 4.40 -9.14 4.75
N ARG A 93 3.65 -8.60 5.72
CA ARG A 93 4.21 -7.72 6.76
C ARG A 93 5.32 -8.38 7.58
N ALA A 94 5.21 -9.69 7.85
CA ALA A 94 6.27 -10.42 8.54
C ALA A 94 7.55 -10.54 7.69
N ARG A 95 7.40 -10.84 6.39
CA ARG A 95 8.52 -10.87 5.43
C ARG A 95 9.17 -9.50 5.28
N ASP A 96 8.37 -8.43 5.19
CA ASP A 96 8.89 -7.07 5.07
C ASP A 96 9.70 -6.65 6.31
N ARG A 97 9.24 -7.04 7.51
CA ARG A 97 10.01 -6.83 8.74
C ARG A 97 11.31 -7.61 8.76
N GLU A 98 11.29 -8.88 8.34
CA GLU A 98 12.49 -9.71 8.24
C GLU A 98 13.50 -9.10 7.26
N ASN A 99 13.04 -8.73 6.05
CA ASN A 99 13.87 -8.10 5.03
C ASN A 99 14.48 -6.78 5.52
N GLY A 100 13.68 -5.91 6.15
CA GLY A 100 14.19 -4.63 6.68
C GLY A 100 15.19 -4.79 7.84
N LEU A 101 15.12 -5.88 8.62
CA LEU A 101 16.14 -6.21 9.61
C LEU A 101 17.42 -6.73 8.94
N TYR A 102 17.26 -7.63 7.97
CA TYR A 102 18.37 -8.20 7.22
C TYR A 102 19.16 -7.12 6.46
N ASP A 103 18.49 -6.22 5.77
CA ASP A 103 19.12 -5.13 5.02
C ASP A 103 19.90 -4.20 5.95
N ARG A 104 19.34 -3.85 7.12
CA ARG A 104 20.06 -3.07 8.14
C ARG A 104 21.30 -3.79 8.68
N ALA A 105 21.21 -5.11 8.87
CA ALA A 105 22.35 -5.92 9.32
C ALA A 105 23.45 -5.94 8.25
N MET A 106 23.09 -6.07 6.98
CA MET A 106 24.01 -6.01 5.84
C MET A 106 24.68 -4.64 5.74
N ASP A 107 23.91 -3.55 5.87
CA ASP A 107 24.46 -2.18 5.87
C ASP A 107 25.44 -1.95 7.03
N ALA A 108 25.17 -2.52 8.20
CA ALA A 108 26.08 -2.48 9.34
C ALA A 108 27.35 -3.29 9.08
N LEU A 109 27.24 -4.45 8.44
CA LEU A 109 28.36 -5.30 8.05
C LEU A 109 29.25 -4.59 7.01
N ASP A 110 28.67 -3.95 6.01
CA ASP A 110 29.40 -3.19 4.99
C ASP A 110 30.11 -1.95 5.54
N GLN A 111 29.61 -1.40 6.65
CA GLN A 111 30.20 -0.28 7.38
C GLN A 111 31.12 -0.74 8.52
N SER A 112 31.47 -2.03 8.55
CA SER A 112 32.36 -2.66 9.54
C SER A 112 31.88 -2.48 11.00
N ARG A 113 30.59 -2.21 11.20
CA ARG A 113 29.95 -2.14 12.52
C ARG A 113 29.49 -3.53 12.95
N TRP A 114 30.46 -4.40 13.21
CA TRP A 114 30.24 -5.82 13.47
C TRP A 114 29.28 -6.07 14.63
N ASP A 115 29.40 -5.35 15.75
CA ASP A 115 28.50 -5.52 16.92
C ASP A 115 27.03 -5.23 16.59
N ARG A 116 26.79 -4.17 15.79
CA ARG A 116 25.44 -3.82 15.34
C ARG A 116 24.90 -4.88 14.38
N ALA A 117 25.74 -5.32 13.45
CA ALA A 117 25.37 -6.39 12.52
C ALA A 117 24.99 -7.67 13.25
N LEU A 118 25.73 -8.08 14.29
CA LEU A 118 25.39 -9.24 15.12
C LEU A 118 24.00 -9.11 15.76
N SER A 119 23.72 -7.97 16.40
CA SER A 119 22.42 -7.75 17.05
C SER A 119 21.25 -7.78 16.06
N ASP A 120 21.41 -7.22 14.86
CA ASP A 120 20.35 -7.25 13.86
C ASP A 120 20.22 -8.63 13.20
N PHE A 121 21.31 -9.37 12.97
CA PHE A 121 21.23 -10.76 12.49
C PHE A 121 20.57 -11.69 13.50
N ASP A 122 20.80 -11.52 14.80
CA ASP A 122 20.12 -12.31 15.83
C ASP A 122 18.60 -12.14 15.73
N ARG A 123 18.12 -10.91 15.53
CA ARG A 123 16.68 -10.64 15.32
C ARG A 123 16.15 -11.27 14.04
N VAL A 124 16.92 -11.29 12.95
CA VAL A 124 16.52 -11.99 11.71
C VAL A 124 16.38 -13.49 11.97
N ILE A 125 17.34 -14.09 12.69
CA ILE A 125 17.34 -15.52 13.02
C ILE A 125 16.13 -15.87 13.92
N GLU A 126 15.78 -15.01 14.88
CA GLU A 126 14.61 -15.17 15.76
C GLU A 126 13.28 -15.20 14.99
N LEU A 127 13.18 -14.45 13.88
CA LEU A 127 11.99 -14.47 13.03
C LEU A 127 11.80 -15.78 12.28
N LYS A 128 12.86 -16.61 12.17
CA LYS A 128 12.85 -17.94 11.52
C LYS A 128 12.24 -17.93 10.12
N GLY A 129 12.39 -16.81 9.41
CA GLY A 129 11.86 -16.66 8.07
C GLY A 129 12.84 -17.15 7.01
N SER A 130 12.69 -16.60 5.81
CA SER A 130 13.44 -17.02 4.62
C SER A 130 14.90 -16.55 4.60
N LYS A 131 15.27 -15.61 5.48
CA LYS A 131 16.62 -15.02 5.57
C LYS A 131 17.42 -15.54 6.75
N ALA A 132 16.85 -16.41 7.57
CA ALA A 132 17.49 -16.89 8.78
C ALA A 132 18.81 -17.65 8.52
N ASP A 133 18.89 -18.46 7.46
CA ASP A 133 20.11 -19.19 7.10
C ASP A 133 21.22 -18.23 6.61
N ALA A 134 20.86 -17.24 5.79
CA ALA A 134 21.76 -16.18 5.34
C ALA A 134 22.25 -15.34 6.53
N ALA A 135 21.36 -15.03 7.48
CA ALA A 135 21.69 -14.28 8.69
C ALA A 135 22.67 -15.06 9.59
N MET A 136 22.52 -16.38 9.73
CA MET A 136 23.50 -17.20 10.47
C MET A 136 24.88 -17.17 9.82
N TYR A 137 24.96 -17.26 8.49
CA TYR A 137 26.24 -17.17 7.79
C TYR A 137 26.92 -15.82 8.03
N TRP A 138 26.19 -14.71 7.83
CA TRP A 138 26.76 -13.37 8.01
C TRP A 138 27.04 -13.02 9.47
N LYS A 139 26.28 -13.59 10.42
CA LYS A 139 26.60 -13.56 11.85
C LYS A 139 27.95 -14.22 12.13
N ALA A 140 28.17 -15.44 11.63
CA ALA A 140 29.45 -16.13 11.80
C ALA A 140 30.62 -15.35 11.15
N TYR A 141 30.36 -14.70 10.01
CA TYR A 141 31.33 -13.82 9.38
C TYR A 141 31.71 -12.63 10.28
N ALA A 142 30.72 -11.93 10.84
CA ALA A 142 30.96 -10.80 11.74
C ALA A 142 31.66 -11.24 13.05
N GLN A 143 31.31 -12.41 13.61
CA GLN A 143 32.00 -13.00 14.76
C GLN A 143 33.48 -13.25 14.46
N ASN A 144 33.81 -13.80 13.28
CA ASN A 144 35.21 -13.98 12.86
C ASN A 144 35.96 -12.64 12.78
N LYS A 145 35.33 -11.59 12.23
CA LYS A 145 35.95 -10.25 12.13
C LYS A 145 36.23 -9.64 13.51
N LEU A 146 35.38 -9.91 14.49
CA LEU A 146 35.58 -9.52 15.90
C LEU A 146 36.59 -10.41 16.66
N GLY A 147 37.13 -11.47 16.04
CA GLY A 147 37.98 -12.44 16.72
C GLY A 147 37.24 -13.42 17.62
N GLN A 148 35.90 -13.44 17.59
CA GLN A 148 35.01 -14.33 18.34
C GLN A 148 34.97 -15.72 17.68
N ARG A 149 36.10 -16.41 17.69
CA ARG A 149 36.32 -17.66 16.96
C ARG A 149 35.40 -18.79 17.44
N THR A 150 35.24 -18.95 18.74
CA THR A 150 34.43 -20.02 19.32
C THR A 150 32.97 -19.87 18.92
N GLU A 151 32.47 -18.64 18.98
CA GLU A 151 31.12 -18.25 18.61
C GLU A 151 30.89 -18.40 17.10
N ALA A 152 31.85 -17.99 16.26
CA ALA A 152 31.78 -18.18 14.81
C ALA A 152 31.65 -19.67 14.44
N LEU A 153 32.49 -20.53 15.02
CA LEU A 153 32.43 -21.98 14.78
C LEU A 153 31.11 -22.59 15.28
N ALA A 154 30.63 -22.16 16.44
CA ALA A 154 29.34 -22.60 16.97
C ALA A 154 28.17 -22.21 16.05
N THR A 155 28.15 -20.96 15.55
CA THR A 155 27.12 -20.48 14.62
C THR A 155 27.14 -21.26 13.30
N ILE A 156 28.33 -21.56 12.74
CA ILE A 156 28.46 -22.36 11.50
C ILE A 156 27.96 -23.80 11.72
N ALA A 157 28.29 -24.39 12.87
CA ALA A 157 27.84 -25.74 13.21
C ALA A 157 26.31 -25.78 13.37
N ASP A 158 25.73 -24.80 14.06
CA ASP A 158 24.28 -24.70 14.26
C ASP A 158 23.54 -24.44 12.94
N MET A 159 24.08 -23.58 12.07
CA MET A 159 23.55 -23.36 10.73
C MET A 159 23.55 -24.64 9.90
N SER A 160 24.63 -25.42 9.95
CA SER A 160 24.75 -26.69 9.22
C SER A 160 23.73 -27.72 9.70
N LYS A 161 23.37 -27.69 10.99
CA LYS A 161 22.36 -28.57 11.59
C LYS A 161 20.93 -28.11 11.30
N THR A 162 20.66 -26.82 11.43
CA THR A 162 19.32 -26.23 11.32
C THR A 162 18.89 -26.06 9.85
N TYR A 163 19.85 -25.76 8.96
CA TYR A 163 19.62 -25.52 7.54
C TYR A 163 20.51 -26.41 6.65
N PRO A 164 20.32 -27.74 6.66
CA PRO A 164 21.18 -28.69 5.95
C PRO A 164 21.15 -28.54 4.42
N ASN A 165 20.15 -27.84 3.88
CA ASN A 165 20.00 -27.56 2.44
C ASN A 165 20.32 -26.11 2.08
N SER A 166 20.89 -25.32 3.00
CA SER A 166 21.19 -23.91 2.74
C SER A 166 22.26 -23.75 1.64
N ARG A 167 22.03 -22.78 0.76
CA ARG A 167 22.99 -22.41 -0.29
C ARG A 167 24.21 -21.66 0.24
N TYR A 168 24.20 -21.24 1.50
CA TYR A 168 25.34 -20.64 2.16
C TYR A 168 26.30 -21.67 2.76
N LEU A 169 25.95 -22.96 2.83
CA LEU A 169 26.79 -23.99 3.48
C LEU A 169 28.19 -24.11 2.85
N ARG A 170 28.32 -23.94 1.53
CA ARG A 170 29.63 -23.97 0.85
C ARG A 170 30.52 -22.83 1.36
N GLN A 171 29.96 -21.64 1.50
CA GLN A 171 30.69 -20.47 2.01
C GLN A 171 30.94 -20.60 3.52
N ALA A 172 30.00 -21.16 4.28
CA ALA A 172 30.16 -21.42 5.71
C ALA A 172 31.34 -22.38 5.98
N ARG A 173 31.51 -23.43 5.17
CA ARG A 173 32.67 -24.34 5.26
C ARG A 173 33.99 -23.65 4.92
N ALA A 174 34.00 -22.79 3.90
CA ALA A 174 35.19 -22.00 3.57
C ALA A 174 35.56 -21.04 4.71
N LEU A 175 34.55 -20.39 5.31
CA LEU A 175 34.73 -19.54 6.49
C LEU A 175 35.22 -20.34 7.70
N GLU A 176 34.70 -21.54 7.92
CA GLU A 176 35.13 -22.42 9.01
C GLU A 176 36.63 -22.75 8.94
N VAL A 177 37.15 -23.04 7.75
CA VAL A 177 38.58 -23.30 7.54
C VAL A 177 39.40 -22.05 7.90
N GLU A 178 38.99 -20.88 7.44
CA GLU A 178 39.66 -19.61 7.75
C GLU A 178 39.64 -19.31 9.25
N VAL A 179 38.48 -19.43 9.89
CA VAL A 179 38.31 -19.25 11.34
C VAL A 179 39.23 -20.20 12.11
N ARG A 180 39.39 -21.44 11.63
CA ARG A 180 40.29 -22.45 12.23
C ARG A 180 41.77 -22.13 12.03
N GLN A 181 42.15 -21.51 10.92
CA GLN A 181 43.53 -21.16 10.59
C GLN A 181 43.98 -19.83 11.18
N ASN A 182 43.07 -18.86 11.33
CA ASN A 182 43.37 -17.57 11.92
C ASN A 182 43.69 -17.73 13.41
N SER A 183 44.91 -17.35 13.80
CA SER A 183 45.49 -17.43 15.14
C SER A 183 44.95 -16.36 16.12
N GLY A 184 43.67 -15.97 15.96
CA GLY A 184 42.98 -15.06 16.88
C GLY A 184 43.32 -13.58 16.71
N ARG A 185 43.95 -13.17 15.60
CA ARG A 185 44.17 -11.74 15.31
C ARG A 185 42.92 -11.17 14.61
N PRO A 186 42.31 -10.09 15.13
CA PRO A 186 41.26 -9.39 14.42
C PRO A 186 41.77 -8.89 13.07
N VAL A 187 40.89 -8.89 12.08
CA VAL A 187 41.22 -8.43 10.74
C VAL A 187 41.53 -6.93 10.80
N SER A 188 42.76 -6.54 10.43
CA SER A 188 43.23 -5.16 10.58
C SER A 188 42.60 -4.21 9.55
N PRO A 189 42.32 -2.94 9.89
CA PRO A 189 41.78 -1.92 8.98
C PRO A 189 42.57 -1.73 7.67
N GLN A 190 43.88 -2.01 7.67
CA GLN A 190 44.72 -2.02 6.46
C GLN A 190 44.20 -2.97 5.35
N SER A 191 43.51 -4.04 5.73
CA SER A 191 42.94 -4.98 4.74
C SER A 191 41.79 -4.38 3.94
N GLU A 192 41.07 -3.39 4.50
CA GLU A 192 39.99 -2.68 3.79
C GLU A 192 40.56 -1.71 2.75
N SER A 193 41.65 -1.00 3.06
CA SER A 193 42.35 -0.14 2.09
C SER A 193 42.95 -0.93 0.93
N ASP A 194 43.43 -2.15 1.20
CA ASP A 194 43.93 -3.04 0.16
C ASP A 194 42.80 -3.53 -0.77
N ASP A 195 41.59 -3.70 -0.24
CA ASP A 195 40.47 -4.20 -1.03
C ASP A 195 39.92 -3.16 -2.01
N GLU A 196 39.92 -1.86 -1.67
CA GLU A 196 39.59 -0.79 -2.63
C GLU A 196 40.61 -0.71 -3.76
N LEU A 197 41.91 -0.84 -3.45
CA LEU A 197 42.97 -0.85 -4.45
C LEU A 197 42.87 -2.09 -5.37
N LYS A 198 42.60 -3.27 -4.80
CA LYS A 198 42.36 -4.51 -5.57
C LYS A 198 41.16 -4.36 -6.50
N LEU A 199 40.08 -3.72 -6.06
CA LEU A 199 38.91 -3.50 -6.91
C LEU A 199 39.18 -2.55 -8.07
N LEU A 200 39.96 -1.49 -7.85
CA LEU A 200 40.36 -0.57 -8.91
C LEU A 200 41.27 -1.28 -9.94
N ALA A 201 42.20 -2.11 -9.47
CA ALA A 201 43.05 -2.94 -10.33
C ALA A 201 42.23 -3.98 -11.12
N LEU A 202 41.26 -4.64 -10.48
CA LEU A 202 40.36 -5.59 -11.15
C LEU A 202 39.50 -4.91 -12.22
N ASN A 203 39.01 -3.69 -11.98
CA ASN A 203 38.27 -2.93 -12.98
C ASN A 203 39.14 -2.57 -14.19
N ALA A 204 40.35 -2.05 -13.94
CA ALA A 204 41.31 -1.75 -15.00
C ALA A 204 41.63 -3.00 -15.83
N LEU A 205 41.92 -4.13 -15.17
CA LEU A 205 42.23 -5.39 -15.84
C LEU A 205 41.02 -5.96 -16.59
N MET A 206 39.80 -5.84 -16.06
CA MET A 206 38.59 -6.31 -16.76
C MET A 206 38.36 -5.57 -18.08
N ASN A 207 38.80 -4.31 -18.18
CA ASN A 207 38.70 -3.53 -19.42
C ASN A 207 39.84 -3.83 -20.39
N SER A 208 41.05 -4.13 -19.90
CA SER A 208 42.23 -4.33 -20.75
C SER A 208 42.47 -5.79 -21.15
N ASP A 209 42.22 -6.74 -20.24
CA ASP A 209 42.43 -8.18 -20.42
C ASP A 209 41.37 -9.00 -19.63
N PRO A 210 40.15 -9.13 -20.19
CA PRO A 210 39.09 -9.92 -19.57
C PRO A 210 39.44 -11.40 -19.38
N GLU A 211 40.31 -11.98 -20.23
CA GLU A 211 40.64 -13.40 -20.16
C GLU A 211 41.38 -13.75 -18.87
N THR A 212 42.28 -12.85 -18.45
CA THR A 212 42.98 -12.94 -17.17
C THR A 212 42.13 -12.43 -16.01
N ALA A 213 41.34 -11.36 -16.21
CA ALA A 213 40.56 -10.75 -15.14
C ALA A 213 39.40 -11.64 -14.66
N VAL A 214 38.65 -12.30 -15.58
CA VAL A 214 37.45 -13.06 -15.23
C VAL A 214 37.72 -14.18 -14.20
N PRO A 215 38.75 -15.04 -14.37
CA PRO A 215 39.10 -16.04 -13.36
C PRO A 215 39.46 -15.43 -11.99
N MET A 216 40.13 -14.27 -11.97
CA MET A 216 40.46 -13.59 -10.72
C MET A 216 39.20 -13.08 -10.02
N VAL A 217 38.27 -12.48 -10.77
CA VAL A 217 37.00 -12.01 -10.21
C VAL A 217 36.14 -13.18 -9.72
N GLN A 218 36.11 -14.30 -10.45
CA GLN A 218 35.41 -15.51 -10.01
C GLN A 218 35.97 -16.03 -8.67
N LYS A 219 37.30 -16.08 -8.52
CA LYS A 219 37.93 -16.44 -7.24
C LYS A 219 37.53 -15.49 -6.10
N THR A 220 37.41 -14.19 -6.40
CA THR A 220 36.92 -13.20 -5.41
C THR A 220 35.47 -13.47 -4.99
N LEU A 221 34.60 -13.85 -5.92
CA LEU A 221 33.20 -14.16 -5.63
C LEU A 221 33.02 -15.45 -4.82
N GLU A 222 33.86 -16.45 -5.08
CA GLU A 222 33.83 -17.76 -4.40
C GLU A 222 34.49 -17.75 -3.01
N GLY A 223 35.42 -16.84 -2.76
CA GLY A 223 36.13 -16.72 -1.48
C GLY A 223 35.32 -16.10 -0.33
N ASN A 224 35.98 -15.87 0.82
CA ASN A 224 35.39 -15.27 2.03
C ASN A 224 35.51 -13.74 2.06
N ASN A 225 35.52 -13.09 0.90
CA ASN A 225 35.56 -11.63 0.82
C ASN A 225 34.27 -11.01 1.39
N SER A 226 34.32 -9.75 1.81
CA SER A 226 33.14 -9.04 2.34
C SER A 226 32.03 -8.91 1.27
N PRO A 227 30.76 -8.73 1.68
CA PRO A 227 29.65 -8.55 0.74
C PRO A 227 29.92 -7.41 -0.25
N LYS A 228 30.37 -6.24 0.24
CA LYS A 228 30.80 -5.09 -0.58
C LYS A 228 31.77 -5.47 -1.70
N ILE A 229 32.81 -6.26 -1.40
CA ILE A 229 33.80 -6.69 -2.40
C ILE A 229 33.20 -7.66 -3.41
N LYS A 230 32.40 -8.63 -2.94
CA LYS A 230 31.72 -9.58 -3.84
C LYS A 230 30.73 -8.87 -4.76
N GLU A 231 29.95 -7.93 -4.25
CA GLU A 231 29.01 -7.14 -5.05
C GLU A 231 29.74 -6.30 -6.10
N ARG A 232 30.85 -5.64 -5.73
CA ARG A 232 31.64 -4.83 -6.66
C ARG A 232 32.33 -5.69 -7.73
N ALA A 233 32.87 -6.84 -7.34
CA ALA A 233 33.42 -7.84 -8.25
C ALA A 233 32.37 -8.29 -9.29
N LEU A 234 31.16 -8.61 -8.83
CA LEU A 234 30.04 -8.99 -9.69
C LEU A 234 29.63 -7.85 -10.64
N PHE A 235 29.63 -6.62 -10.13
CA PHE A 235 29.34 -5.43 -10.93
C PHE A 235 30.39 -5.23 -12.04
N VAL A 236 31.68 -5.40 -11.75
CA VAL A 236 32.75 -5.32 -12.76
C VAL A 236 32.58 -6.38 -13.84
N LEU A 237 32.18 -7.61 -13.49
CA LEU A 237 31.82 -8.64 -14.49
C LEU A 237 30.65 -8.19 -15.36
N ALA A 238 29.62 -7.58 -14.76
CA ALA A 238 28.43 -7.14 -15.47
C ALA A 238 28.69 -6.01 -16.47
N GLN A 239 29.70 -5.18 -16.21
CA GLN A 239 30.11 -4.12 -17.14
C GLN A 239 30.96 -4.64 -18.30
N SER A 240 31.48 -5.87 -18.22
CA SER A 240 32.30 -6.46 -19.28
C SER A 240 31.43 -6.96 -20.43
N ASN A 241 31.87 -6.69 -21.66
CA ASN A 241 31.27 -7.25 -22.88
C ASN A 241 31.77 -8.68 -23.20
N SER A 242 32.64 -9.26 -22.36
CA SER A 242 33.19 -10.59 -22.58
C SER A 242 32.12 -11.68 -22.47
N ALA A 243 32.14 -12.63 -23.41
CA ALA A 243 31.27 -13.82 -23.36
C ALA A 243 31.50 -14.63 -22.07
N LYS A 244 32.76 -14.76 -21.63
CA LYS A 244 33.16 -15.46 -20.42
C LYS A 244 32.62 -14.78 -19.16
N ALA A 245 32.66 -13.44 -19.10
CA ALA A 245 32.08 -12.68 -18.00
C ALA A 245 30.56 -12.89 -17.91
N ARG A 246 29.88 -12.90 -19.07
CA ARG A 246 28.44 -13.21 -19.16
C ARG A 246 28.13 -14.63 -18.71
N GLU A 247 28.93 -15.63 -19.10
CA GLU A 247 28.76 -17.02 -18.66
C GLU A 247 28.84 -17.16 -17.14
N VAL A 248 29.80 -16.47 -16.50
CA VAL A 248 29.92 -16.44 -15.03
C VAL A 248 28.67 -15.82 -14.39
N LEU A 249 28.18 -14.68 -14.90
CA LEU A 249 26.95 -14.04 -14.41
C LEU A 249 25.73 -14.94 -14.57
N VAL A 250 25.58 -15.61 -15.71
CA VAL A 250 24.49 -16.55 -15.97
C VAL A 250 24.55 -17.75 -15.03
N SER A 251 25.75 -18.29 -14.78
CA SER A 251 25.95 -19.37 -13.80
C SER A 251 25.51 -18.95 -12.40
N ILE A 252 25.87 -17.74 -11.97
CA ILE A 252 25.46 -17.18 -10.67
C ILE A 252 23.93 -16.98 -10.64
N ALA A 253 23.33 -16.43 -11.70
CA ALA A 253 21.89 -16.21 -11.83
C ALA A 253 21.08 -17.52 -11.82
N LYS A 254 21.63 -18.61 -12.38
CA LYS A 254 21.07 -19.98 -12.31
C LYS A 254 21.13 -20.59 -10.91
N GLY A 255 21.88 -19.98 -10.00
CA GLY A 255 21.97 -20.40 -8.61
C GLY A 255 23.32 -20.98 -8.20
N GLY A 256 24.37 -20.80 -9.02
CA GLY A 256 25.73 -21.28 -8.74
C GLY A 256 26.42 -20.63 -7.52
N SER A 257 25.81 -19.60 -6.92
CA SER A 257 26.32 -18.89 -5.74
C SER A 257 25.24 -18.68 -4.67
N THR A 258 25.44 -17.76 -3.72
CA THR A 258 24.44 -17.44 -2.69
C THR A 258 23.21 -16.73 -3.27
N PRO A 259 22.04 -16.84 -2.61
CA PRO A 259 20.82 -16.11 -2.98
C PRO A 259 21.00 -14.59 -3.15
N ASP A 260 21.88 -13.94 -2.38
CA ASP A 260 22.17 -12.51 -2.52
C ASP A 260 22.88 -12.20 -3.85
N LEU A 261 23.97 -12.93 -4.14
CA LEU A 261 24.71 -12.77 -5.40
C LEU A 261 23.89 -13.19 -6.62
N GLN A 262 23.04 -14.21 -6.48
CA GLN A 262 22.10 -14.58 -7.54
C GLN A 262 21.14 -13.43 -7.86
N GLY A 263 20.56 -12.79 -6.84
CA GLY A 263 19.68 -11.63 -7.03
C GLY A 263 20.38 -10.50 -7.76
N LYS A 264 21.59 -10.14 -7.34
CA LYS A 264 22.40 -9.11 -7.99
C LYS A 264 22.78 -9.48 -9.42
N ALA A 265 23.13 -10.73 -9.69
CA ALA A 265 23.45 -11.19 -11.05
C ALA A 265 22.23 -11.07 -11.99
N ILE A 266 21.04 -11.43 -11.53
CA ILE A 266 19.79 -11.27 -12.31
C ILE A 266 19.53 -9.79 -12.61
N GLN A 267 19.66 -8.94 -11.60
CA GLN A 267 19.50 -7.50 -11.76
C GLN A 267 20.51 -6.94 -12.78
N TYR A 268 21.78 -7.31 -12.66
CA TYR A 268 22.84 -6.85 -13.55
C TYR A 268 22.72 -7.39 -14.97
N LEU A 269 22.28 -8.62 -15.17
CA LEU A 269 21.95 -9.15 -16.50
C LEU A 269 20.79 -8.39 -17.15
N GLY A 270 19.88 -7.80 -16.36
CA GLY A 270 18.81 -6.93 -16.86
C GLY A 270 19.29 -5.51 -17.20
N ILE A 271 20.06 -4.88 -16.32
CA ILE A 271 20.50 -3.48 -16.46
C ILE A 271 21.66 -3.32 -17.45
N HIS A 272 22.71 -4.12 -17.29
CA HIS A 272 23.96 -3.98 -18.04
C HIS A 272 24.03 -4.97 -19.21
N GLY A 273 23.13 -5.95 -19.25
CA GLY A 273 23.14 -6.99 -20.25
C GLY A 273 22.62 -6.55 -21.62
N GLY A 274 23.36 -6.96 -22.66
CA GLY A 274 22.90 -6.95 -24.05
C GLY A 274 21.83 -8.01 -24.33
N ARG A 275 21.47 -8.17 -25.60
CA ARG A 275 20.42 -9.10 -26.06
C ARG A 275 20.65 -10.53 -25.56
N GLU A 276 21.90 -10.98 -25.52
CA GLU A 276 22.32 -12.31 -25.09
C GLU A 276 22.04 -12.54 -23.60
N SER A 277 22.29 -11.54 -22.75
CA SER A 277 22.01 -11.62 -21.30
C SER A 277 20.51 -11.69 -21.03
N ARG A 278 19.71 -10.95 -21.80
CA ARG A 278 18.24 -10.97 -21.69
C ARG A 278 17.64 -12.28 -22.20
N ALA A 279 18.21 -12.85 -23.27
CA ALA A 279 17.88 -14.19 -23.72
C ALA A 279 18.20 -15.23 -22.64
N ALA A 280 19.39 -15.15 -22.02
CA ALA A 280 19.76 -16.04 -20.92
C ALA A 280 18.81 -15.93 -19.72
N LEU A 281 18.38 -14.71 -19.34
CA LEU A 281 17.37 -14.53 -18.28
C LEU A 281 16.05 -15.23 -18.61
N ALA A 282 15.64 -15.21 -19.88
CA ALA A 282 14.44 -15.90 -20.31
C ALA A 282 14.57 -17.42 -20.32
N ASP A 283 15.73 -17.94 -20.71
CA ASP A 283 16.01 -19.37 -20.61
C ASP A 283 15.96 -19.82 -19.14
N ILE A 284 16.52 -19.03 -18.22
CA ILE A 284 16.44 -19.29 -16.78
C ILE A 284 14.98 -19.29 -16.33
N TYR A 285 14.20 -18.27 -16.71
CA TYR A 285 12.78 -18.17 -16.37
C TYR A 285 11.97 -19.39 -16.82
N ALA A 286 12.21 -19.85 -18.05
CA ALA A 286 11.52 -21.01 -18.62
C ALA A 286 11.92 -22.33 -17.96
N SER A 287 13.18 -22.46 -17.53
CA SER A 287 13.73 -23.70 -16.96
C SER A 287 13.45 -23.90 -15.46
N THR A 288 13.17 -22.83 -14.71
CA THR A 288 13.05 -22.90 -13.25
C THR A 288 11.61 -23.02 -12.78
N SER A 289 11.38 -23.79 -11.72
CA SER A 289 10.13 -23.81 -10.96
C SER A 289 10.16 -22.94 -9.71
N ASP A 290 11.31 -22.33 -9.40
CA ASP A 290 11.49 -21.44 -8.25
C ASP A 290 10.73 -20.12 -8.48
N VAL A 291 9.68 -19.92 -7.67
CA VAL A 291 8.79 -18.76 -7.75
C VAL A 291 9.51 -17.46 -7.42
N ASP A 292 10.42 -17.46 -6.45
CA ASP A 292 11.15 -16.25 -6.06
C ASP A 292 12.16 -15.86 -7.13
N LEU A 293 12.81 -16.86 -7.75
CA LEU A 293 13.68 -16.64 -8.90
C LEU A 293 12.91 -16.07 -10.09
N LYS A 294 11.76 -16.67 -10.45
CA LYS A 294 10.89 -16.14 -11.51
C LYS A 294 10.47 -14.70 -11.23
N ARG A 295 10.06 -14.39 -10.00
CA ARG A 295 9.67 -13.03 -9.59
C ARG A 295 10.80 -12.03 -9.78
N ARG A 296 12.04 -12.39 -9.39
CA ARG A 296 13.23 -11.54 -9.61
C ARG A 296 13.49 -11.31 -11.09
N ILE A 297 13.32 -12.32 -11.93
CA ILE A 297 13.51 -12.20 -13.39
C ILE A 297 12.43 -11.31 -14.02
N LEU A 298 11.17 -11.39 -13.59
CA LEU A 298 10.13 -10.47 -14.06
C LEU A 298 10.48 -9.01 -13.75
N ARG A 299 11.01 -8.73 -12.56
CA ARG A 299 11.52 -7.38 -12.20
C ARG A 299 12.70 -6.97 -13.07
N ALA A 300 13.61 -7.90 -13.38
CA ALA A 300 14.72 -7.62 -14.28
C ALA A 300 14.25 -7.34 -15.72
N PHE A 301 13.22 -8.03 -16.22
CA PHE A 301 12.60 -7.72 -17.51
C PHE A 301 11.99 -6.33 -17.55
N MET A 302 11.35 -5.88 -16.47
CA MET A 302 10.84 -4.51 -16.37
C MET A 302 11.97 -3.50 -16.58
N VAL A 303 13.04 -3.65 -15.81
CA VAL A 303 14.19 -2.74 -15.88
C VAL A 303 14.90 -2.81 -17.24
N ALA A 304 14.92 -3.99 -17.87
CA ALA A 304 15.51 -4.21 -19.19
C ALA A 304 14.63 -3.72 -20.36
N GLY A 305 13.38 -3.31 -20.10
CA GLY A 305 12.43 -2.91 -21.15
C GLY A 305 11.81 -4.08 -21.92
N GLU A 306 11.85 -5.30 -21.39
CA GLU A 306 11.39 -6.53 -22.07
C GLU A 306 9.86 -6.72 -21.92
N LYS A 307 9.12 -5.75 -22.47
CA LYS A 307 7.65 -5.66 -22.39
C LYS A 307 6.95 -6.91 -22.92
N ASP A 308 7.40 -7.45 -24.06
CA ASP A 308 6.78 -8.64 -24.67
C ASP A 308 6.92 -9.88 -23.80
N ARG A 309 8.04 -10.01 -23.07
CA ARG A 309 8.26 -11.13 -22.13
C ARG A 309 7.36 -11.01 -20.91
N LEU A 310 7.15 -9.80 -20.41
CA LEU A 310 6.22 -9.53 -19.32
C LEU A 310 4.77 -9.77 -19.75
N LEU A 311 4.38 -9.34 -20.95
CA LEU A 311 3.05 -9.65 -21.50
C LEU A 311 2.85 -11.16 -21.63
N THR A 312 3.84 -11.87 -22.16
CA THR A 312 3.80 -13.34 -22.26
C THR A 312 3.62 -13.96 -20.87
N ALA A 313 4.41 -13.56 -19.87
CA ALA A 313 4.30 -14.07 -18.51
C ALA A 313 2.92 -13.77 -17.88
N ALA A 314 2.37 -12.58 -18.10
CA ALA A 314 1.03 -12.22 -17.63
C ALA A 314 -0.07 -13.13 -18.22
N GLN A 315 0.12 -13.62 -19.46
CA GLN A 315 -0.85 -14.47 -20.16
C GLN A 315 -0.68 -15.97 -19.86
N SER A 316 0.56 -16.46 -19.78
CA SER A 316 0.83 -17.91 -19.82
C SER A 316 1.23 -18.52 -18.48
N GLU A 317 1.64 -17.72 -17.50
CA GLU A 317 2.16 -18.25 -16.24
C GLU A 317 1.04 -18.92 -15.42
N GLN A 318 1.33 -20.11 -14.90
CA GLN A 318 0.33 -20.90 -14.16
C GLN A 318 0.20 -20.41 -12.72
N ASN A 319 1.28 -19.88 -12.16
CA ASN A 319 1.26 -19.33 -10.81
C ASN A 319 0.58 -17.93 -10.81
N PRO A 320 -0.51 -17.72 -10.05
CA PRO A 320 -1.23 -16.47 -10.02
C PRO A 320 -0.40 -15.30 -9.47
N ASP A 321 0.50 -15.53 -8.51
CA ASP A 321 1.35 -14.48 -7.94
C ASP A 321 2.40 -13.96 -8.92
N LEU A 322 2.83 -14.81 -9.85
CA LEU A 322 3.75 -14.45 -10.93
C LEU A 322 3.03 -13.75 -12.08
N ARG A 323 1.81 -14.18 -12.43
CA ARG A 323 0.95 -13.41 -13.36
C ARG A 323 0.70 -12.01 -12.83
N ALA A 324 0.32 -11.89 -11.55
CA ALA A 324 0.07 -10.61 -10.90
C ALA A 324 1.35 -9.75 -10.85
N GLU A 325 2.52 -10.35 -10.61
CA GLU A 325 3.79 -9.63 -10.71
C GLU A 325 4.03 -9.09 -12.12
N ALA A 326 3.84 -9.90 -13.17
CA ALA A 326 4.03 -9.47 -14.55
C ALA A 326 3.09 -8.31 -14.93
N VAL A 327 1.82 -8.37 -14.52
CA VAL A 327 0.83 -7.30 -14.71
C VAL A 327 1.26 -6.02 -13.98
N ARG A 328 1.74 -6.11 -12.72
CA ARG A 328 2.27 -4.96 -11.98
C ARG A 328 3.47 -4.33 -12.69
N GLN A 329 4.40 -5.16 -13.18
CA GLN A 329 5.58 -4.68 -13.89
C GLN A 329 5.20 -3.97 -15.20
N LEU A 330 4.23 -4.49 -15.96
CA LEU A 330 3.67 -3.80 -17.14
C LEU A 330 3.06 -2.43 -16.77
N GLY A 331 2.37 -2.35 -15.63
CA GLY A 331 1.86 -1.09 -15.09
C GLY A 331 2.96 -0.07 -14.82
N VAL A 332 4.02 -0.47 -14.11
CA VAL A 332 5.18 0.39 -13.83
C VAL A 332 5.87 0.86 -15.12
N MET A 333 5.90 0.03 -16.17
CA MET A 333 6.45 0.39 -17.48
C MET A 333 5.56 1.34 -18.29
N GLY A 334 4.31 1.57 -17.87
CA GLY A 334 3.34 2.28 -18.70
C GLY A 334 2.97 1.51 -19.98
N ALA A 335 2.92 0.18 -19.93
CA ALA A 335 2.53 -0.68 -21.04
C ALA A 335 1.00 -0.68 -21.24
N ARG A 336 0.47 0.47 -21.67
CA ARG A 336 -0.97 0.79 -21.72
C ARG A 336 -1.75 -0.15 -22.62
N GLU A 337 -1.29 -0.32 -23.86
CA GLU A 337 -1.95 -1.17 -24.87
C GLU A 337 -1.93 -2.65 -24.46
N GLU A 338 -0.84 -3.08 -23.83
CA GLU A 338 -0.69 -4.45 -23.34
C GLU A 338 -1.64 -4.73 -22.18
N LEU A 339 -1.72 -3.82 -21.20
CA LEU A 339 -2.66 -3.91 -20.09
C LEU A 339 -4.11 -3.84 -20.56
N TRP A 340 -4.40 -3.01 -21.56
CA TRP A 340 -5.72 -2.93 -22.18
C TRP A 340 -6.12 -4.25 -22.83
N THR A 341 -5.22 -4.81 -23.65
CA THR A 341 -5.43 -6.11 -24.29
C THR A 341 -5.64 -7.23 -23.26
N LEU A 342 -4.87 -7.21 -22.17
CA LEU A 342 -5.04 -8.15 -21.05
C LEU A 342 -6.42 -8.00 -20.41
N TYR A 343 -6.86 -6.77 -20.15
CA TYR A 343 -8.17 -6.50 -19.55
C TYR A 343 -9.32 -7.05 -20.40
N GLN A 344 -9.27 -6.83 -21.71
CA GLN A 344 -10.31 -7.26 -22.64
C GLN A 344 -10.46 -8.79 -22.72
N LYS A 345 -9.36 -9.53 -22.54
CA LYS A 345 -9.34 -11.00 -22.61
C LYS A 345 -9.62 -11.66 -21.26
N GLU A 346 -9.46 -10.93 -20.16
CA GLU A 346 -9.64 -11.47 -18.81
C GLU A 346 -11.13 -11.62 -18.45
N SER A 347 -11.47 -12.74 -17.83
CA SER A 347 -12.83 -13.06 -17.38
C SER A 347 -13.01 -12.94 -15.86
N SER A 348 -11.94 -13.09 -15.09
CA SER A 348 -11.94 -12.95 -13.64
C SER A 348 -12.01 -11.48 -13.24
N ASN A 349 -13.07 -11.12 -12.50
CA ASN A 349 -13.25 -9.76 -11.99
C ASN A 349 -12.12 -9.35 -11.04
N ASP A 350 -11.55 -10.26 -10.26
CA ASP A 350 -10.47 -9.92 -9.33
C ASP A 350 -9.16 -9.65 -10.08
N VAL A 351 -8.88 -10.38 -11.16
CA VAL A 351 -7.74 -10.09 -12.02
C VAL A 351 -7.96 -8.78 -12.78
N LYS A 352 -9.18 -8.51 -13.27
CA LYS A 352 -9.53 -7.22 -13.87
C LYS A 352 -9.28 -6.05 -12.92
N LYS A 353 -9.56 -6.17 -11.62
CA LYS A 353 -9.22 -5.15 -10.61
C LYS A 353 -7.71 -4.91 -10.53
N GLN A 354 -6.90 -5.97 -10.55
CA GLN A 354 -5.43 -5.85 -10.53
C GLN A 354 -4.89 -5.17 -11.79
N ILE A 355 -5.47 -5.48 -12.95
CA ILE A 355 -5.13 -4.82 -14.22
C ILE A 355 -5.51 -3.34 -14.16
N LEU A 356 -6.72 -2.98 -13.69
CA LEU A 356 -7.14 -1.59 -13.49
C LEU A 356 -6.17 -0.82 -12.58
N GLN A 357 -5.72 -1.43 -11.49
CA GLN A 357 -4.72 -0.81 -10.61
C GLN A 357 -3.39 -0.59 -11.34
N SER A 358 -2.99 -1.53 -12.19
CA SER A 358 -1.75 -1.43 -12.98
C SER A 358 -1.86 -0.37 -14.08
N MET A 359 -3.03 -0.24 -14.72
CA MET A 359 -3.34 0.84 -15.67
C MET A 359 -3.30 2.22 -14.99
N PHE A 360 -3.79 2.33 -13.75
CA PHE A 360 -3.67 3.54 -12.94
C PHE A 360 -2.20 3.91 -12.68
N VAL A 361 -1.38 2.95 -12.24
CA VAL A 361 0.06 3.14 -12.03
C VAL A 361 0.76 3.58 -13.32
N GLY A 362 0.38 3.01 -14.46
CA GLY A 362 0.88 3.38 -15.79
C GLY A 362 0.32 4.71 -16.34
N GLY A 363 -0.56 5.38 -15.60
CA GLY A 363 -1.16 6.66 -15.97
C GLY A 363 -2.09 6.59 -17.18
N ASP A 364 -2.75 5.45 -17.42
CA ASP A 364 -3.62 5.24 -18.58
C ASP A 364 -5.03 5.81 -18.38
N SER A 365 -5.15 7.13 -18.44
CA SER A 365 -6.44 7.80 -18.21
C SER A 365 -7.46 7.53 -19.31
N ALA A 366 -7.01 7.28 -20.56
CA ALA A 366 -7.89 7.10 -21.70
C ALA A 366 -8.72 5.81 -21.57
N HIS A 367 -8.05 4.65 -21.47
CA HIS A 367 -8.75 3.38 -21.28
C HIS A 367 -9.49 3.33 -19.95
N MET A 368 -9.01 4.04 -18.92
CA MET A 368 -9.71 4.09 -17.64
C MET A 368 -11.03 4.87 -17.71
N ILE A 369 -11.10 5.94 -18.50
CA ILE A 369 -12.35 6.66 -18.77
C ILE A 369 -13.32 5.75 -19.54
N ASP A 370 -12.83 5.04 -20.55
CA ASP A 370 -13.65 4.11 -21.32
C ASP A 370 -14.25 3.03 -20.43
N LEU A 371 -13.43 2.40 -19.59
CA LEU A 371 -13.89 1.38 -18.64
C LEU A 371 -14.88 1.93 -17.61
N ALA A 372 -14.66 3.14 -17.11
CA ALA A 372 -15.59 3.78 -16.17
C ALA A 372 -16.96 4.04 -16.81
N LYS A 373 -17.03 4.23 -18.14
CA LYS A 373 -18.29 4.44 -18.88
C LYS A 373 -18.94 3.14 -19.35
N SER A 374 -18.17 2.16 -19.80
CA SER A 374 -18.70 1.02 -20.57
C SER A 374 -18.60 -0.35 -19.89
N GLU A 375 -17.84 -0.50 -18.80
CA GLU A 375 -17.70 -1.81 -18.15
C GLU A 375 -19.04 -2.27 -17.56
N LYS A 376 -19.39 -3.52 -17.79
CA LYS A 376 -20.68 -4.09 -17.40
C LYS A 376 -20.75 -4.31 -15.90
N HIS A 377 -19.64 -4.72 -15.29
CA HIS A 377 -19.59 -5.00 -13.86
C HIS A 377 -19.52 -3.70 -13.04
N PRO A 378 -20.51 -3.39 -12.18
CA PRO A 378 -20.56 -2.13 -11.45
C PRO A 378 -19.34 -1.93 -10.54
N ASP A 379 -18.86 -2.98 -9.87
CA ASP A 379 -17.65 -2.88 -9.04
C ASP A 379 -16.40 -2.46 -9.83
N LEU A 380 -16.27 -2.92 -11.07
CA LEU A 380 -15.13 -2.56 -11.91
C LEU A 380 -15.25 -1.12 -12.40
N ARG A 381 -16.47 -0.66 -12.73
CA ARG A 381 -16.73 0.78 -12.99
C ARG A 381 -16.37 1.62 -11.78
N ARG A 382 -16.77 1.22 -10.57
CA ARG A 382 -16.43 1.92 -9.32
C ARG A 382 -14.92 2.01 -9.10
N VAL A 383 -14.19 0.92 -9.33
CA VAL A 383 -12.72 0.93 -9.23
C VAL A 383 -12.10 1.89 -10.25
N ALA A 384 -12.57 1.86 -11.51
CA ALA A 384 -12.11 2.80 -12.53
C ALA A 384 -12.38 4.26 -12.13
N VAL A 385 -13.60 4.59 -11.68
CA VAL A 385 -13.98 5.93 -11.21
C VAL A 385 -13.11 6.41 -10.04
N ARG A 386 -12.86 5.54 -9.04
CA ARG A 386 -11.98 5.87 -7.91
C ARG A 386 -10.57 6.20 -8.38
N ASN A 387 -10.04 5.40 -9.30
CA ASN A 387 -8.71 5.63 -9.87
C ASN A 387 -8.67 6.94 -10.68
N LEU A 388 -9.71 7.26 -11.46
CA LEU A 388 -9.84 8.56 -12.15
C LEU A 388 -9.80 9.74 -11.17
N GLY A 389 -10.40 9.61 -9.99
CA GLY A 389 -10.33 10.61 -8.92
C GLY A 389 -8.91 10.96 -8.49
N LEU A 390 -7.99 9.98 -8.54
CA LEU A 390 -6.59 10.17 -8.18
C LEU A 390 -5.70 10.67 -9.33
N MET A 391 -6.24 10.74 -10.57
CA MET A 391 -5.47 11.16 -11.76
C MET A 391 -5.50 12.66 -12.04
N GLY A 392 -6.21 13.43 -11.20
CA GLY A 392 -6.23 14.90 -11.23
C GLY A 392 -7.31 15.52 -12.13
N ASN A 393 -7.84 16.67 -11.69
CA ASN A 393 -8.99 17.34 -12.30
C ASN A 393 -8.85 17.64 -13.80
N LYS A 394 -7.70 18.18 -14.25
CA LYS A 394 -7.46 18.58 -15.64
C LYS A 394 -7.50 17.40 -16.61
N ARG A 395 -7.27 16.18 -16.13
CA ARG A 395 -7.21 14.98 -16.96
C ARG A 395 -8.53 14.23 -17.01
N THR A 396 -9.23 14.13 -15.88
CA THR A 396 -10.37 13.20 -15.75
C THR A 396 -11.64 13.85 -15.19
N GLY A 397 -11.61 15.14 -14.82
CA GLY A 397 -12.73 15.83 -14.19
C GLY A 397 -13.99 15.89 -15.07
N ASP A 398 -13.84 16.24 -16.35
CA ASP A 398 -14.99 16.32 -17.27
C ASP A 398 -15.60 14.94 -17.53
N ALA A 399 -14.74 13.91 -17.65
CA ALA A 399 -15.20 12.53 -17.81
C ALA A 399 -15.98 12.04 -16.59
N LEU A 400 -15.54 12.40 -15.36
CA LEU A 400 -16.28 12.08 -14.14
C LEU A 400 -17.68 12.70 -14.15
N VAL A 401 -17.83 13.97 -14.55
CA VAL A 401 -19.14 14.63 -14.66
C VAL A 401 -20.04 13.93 -15.67
N GLU A 402 -19.48 13.53 -16.81
CA GLU A 402 -20.21 12.76 -17.82
C GLU A 402 -20.67 11.40 -17.29
N ILE A 403 -19.80 10.67 -16.58
CA ILE A 403 -20.13 9.38 -15.95
C ILE A 403 -21.27 9.57 -14.94
N TYR A 404 -21.25 10.62 -14.11
CA TYR A 404 -22.34 10.89 -13.16
C TYR A 404 -23.69 11.07 -13.85
N ALA A 405 -23.70 11.75 -15.00
CA ALA A 405 -24.91 12.05 -15.75
C ALA A 405 -25.48 10.83 -16.50
N GLN A 406 -24.62 9.88 -16.90
CA GLN A 406 -25.01 8.73 -17.71
C GLN A 406 -25.25 7.45 -16.89
N ASP A 407 -24.48 7.21 -15.82
CA ASP A 407 -24.57 5.98 -15.03
C ASP A 407 -25.79 6.03 -14.10
N LYS A 408 -26.58 4.94 -14.10
CA LYS A 408 -27.79 4.81 -13.29
C LYS A 408 -27.54 4.15 -11.93
N ASP A 409 -26.35 3.56 -11.73
CA ASP A 409 -25.98 2.90 -10.49
C ASP A 409 -25.67 3.94 -9.40
N PRO A 410 -26.45 4.00 -8.30
CA PRO A 410 -26.21 4.97 -7.23
C PRO A 410 -24.82 4.83 -6.59
N GLN A 411 -24.25 3.63 -6.52
CA GLN A 411 -22.91 3.42 -5.96
C GLN A 411 -21.82 3.95 -6.88
N VAL A 412 -22.00 3.88 -8.20
CA VAL A 412 -21.06 4.49 -9.16
C VAL A 412 -21.16 6.01 -9.10
N ARG A 413 -22.38 6.56 -9.11
CA ARG A 413 -22.61 8.01 -8.96
C ARG A 413 -22.01 8.55 -7.66
N ARG A 414 -22.13 7.80 -6.56
CA ARG A 414 -21.46 8.12 -5.29
C ARG A 414 -19.94 8.13 -5.42
N ALA A 415 -19.36 7.10 -6.05
CA ALA A 415 -17.92 7.04 -6.28
C ALA A 415 -17.43 8.24 -7.12
N VAL A 416 -18.25 8.76 -8.04
CA VAL A 416 -17.92 9.98 -8.79
C VAL A 416 -17.90 11.22 -7.89
N ILE A 417 -18.88 11.38 -6.98
CA ILE A 417 -18.89 12.47 -6.00
C ILE A 417 -17.61 12.43 -5.15
N GLU A 418 -17.23 11.24 -4.67
CA GLU A 418 -15.97 11.03 -3.94
C GLU A 418 -14.74 11.37 -4.79
N ALA A 419 -14.71 10.93 -6.05
CA ALA A 419 -13.61 11.20 -6.97
C ALA A 419 -13.44 12.70 -7.24
N LEU A 420 -14.52 13.44 -7.52
CA LEU A 420 -14.49 14.90 -7.72
C LEU A 420 -14.08 15.65 -6.45
N PHE A 421 -14.48 15.15 -5.28
CA PHE A 421 -14.02 15.69 -4.00
C PHE A 421 -12.51 15.51 -3.81
N LEU A 422 -11.97 14.31 -4.08
CA LEU A 422 -10.51 14.04 -4.03
C LEU A 422 -9.71 14.91 -5.01
N GLN A 423 -10.31 15.27 -6.14
CA GLN A 423 -9.73 16.19 -7.12
C GLN A 423 -9.78 17.66 -6.72
N ASN A 424 -10.39 17.98 -5.57
CA ASN A 424 -10.73 19.35 -5.17
C ASN A 424 -11.58 20.10 -6.23
N ASN A 425 -12.50 19.39 -6.89
CA ASN A 425 -13.28 19.90 -8.02
C ASN A 425 -14.67 20.42 -7.58
N GLY A 426 -14.64 21.48 -6.77
CA GLY A 426 -15.84 22.03 -6.13
C GLY A 426 -16.85 22.65 -7.10
N GLU A 427 -16.38 23.24 -8.20
CA GLU A 427 -17.26 23.85 -9.21
C GLU A 427 -18.11 22.80 -9.92
N GLN A 428 -17.52 21.66 -10.29
CA GLN A 428 -18.27 20.56 -10.91
C GLN A 428 -19.23 19.88 -9.91
N LEU A 429 -18.83 19.75 -8.64
CA LEU A 429 -19.75 19.27 -7.59
C LEU A 429 -20.96 20.20 -7.41
N VAL A 430 -20.77 21.52 -7.44
CA VAL A 430 -21.89 22.49 -7.43
C VAL A 430 -22.78 22.31 -8.66
N ALA A 431 -22.19 22.16 -9.86
CA ALA A 431 -22.94 21.96 -11.09
C ALA A 431 -23.79 20.68 -11.07
N ILE A 432 -23.25 19.59 -10.51
CA ILE A 432 -23.98 18.34 -10.29
C ILE A 432 -25.10 18.57 -9.27
N ALA A 433 -24.81 19.14 -8.10
CA ALA A 433 -25.80 19.34 -7.04
C ALA A 433 -27.00 20.19 -7.46
N ARG A 434 -26.80 21.17 -8.36
CA ARG A 434 -27.89 21.99 -8.92
C ARG A 434 -28.86 21.19 -9.80
N LYS A 435 -28.37 20.17 -10.48
CA LYS A 435 -29.16 19.28 -11.35
C LYS A 435 -29.67 18.05 -10.62
N GLU A 436 -29.15 17.76 -9.43
CA GLU A 436 -29.48 16.55 -8.70
C GLU A 436 -30.90 16.57 -8.14
N GLU A 437 -31.64 15.51 -8.42
CA GLU A 437 -33.01 15.31 -7.94
C GLU A 437 -33.05 14.39 -6.71
N ASP A 438 -32.11 13.45 -6.57
CA ASP A 438 -32.03 12.56 -5.41
C ASP A 438 -31.58 13.34 -4.16
N PRO A 439 -32.45 13.47 -3.13
CA PRO A 439 -32.11 14.20 -1.91
C PRO A 439 -30.90 13.63 -1.16
N SER A 440 -30.70 12.30 -1.21
CA SER A 440 -29.57 11.62 -0.57
C SER A 440 -28.25 12.00 -1.24
N MET A 441 -28.21 11.97 -2.57
CA MET A 441 -27.05 12.39 -3.35
C MET A 441 -26.76 13.88 -3.18
N LYS A 442 -27.79 14.73 -3.21
CA LYS A 442 -27.65 16.18 -2.99
C LYS A 442 -27.07 16.47 -1.58
N LYS A 443 -27.56 15.77 -0.55
CA LYS A 443 -27.03 15.87 0.82
C LYS A 443 -25.56 15.48 0.88
N GLU A 444 -25.17 14.39 0.23
CA GLU A 444 -23.78 13.93 0.18
C GLU A 444 -22.87 14.97 -0.47
N ILE A 445 -23.27 15.55 -1.60
CA ILE A 445 -22.49 16.61 -2.27
C ILE A 445 -22.34 17.83 -1.36
N VAL A 446 -23.42 18.30 -0.73
CA VAL A 446 -23.38 19.45 0.19
C VAL A 446 -22.45 19.18 1.37
N GLN A 447 -22.47 17.96 1.93
CA GLN A 447 -21.52 17.57 2.99
C GLN A 447 -20.06 17.67 2.52
N LYS A 448 -19.72 17.18 1.32
CA LYS A 448 -18.37 17.32 0.76
C LYS A 448 -18.01 18.80 0.55
N LEU A 449 -18.89 19.58 -0.08
CA LEU A 449 -18.68 21.01 -0.31
C LEU A 449 -18.49 21.82 0.99
N SER A 450 -19.10 21.37 2.10
CA SER A 450 -18.98 22.00 3.41
C SER A 450 -17.54 21.99 3.97
N ILE A 451 -16.76 20.95 3.65
CA ILE A 451 -15.38 20.77 4.12
C ILE A 451 -14.31 21.10 3.06
N MET A 452 -14.73 21.35 1.82
CA MET A 452 -13.82 21.79 0.75
C MET A 452 -13.35 23.23 0.96
N PRO A 453 -12.16 23.58 0.42
CA PRO A 453 -11.72 24.97 0.28
C PRO A 453 -12.82 25.82 -0.38
N LYS A 454 -13.15 26.96 0.24
CA LYS A 454 -14.25 27.80 -0.22
C LYS A 454 -13.86 28.54 -1.49
N SER A 455 -14.53 28.20 -2.60
CA SER A 455 -14.57 29.01 -3.80
C SER A 455 -15.84 29.86 -3.80
N LYS A 456 -15.87 30.93 -4.61
CA LYS A 456 -17.08 31.74 -4.80
C LYS A 456 -18.27 30.87 -5.21
N ALA A 457 -18.08 29.92 -6.13
CA ALA A 457 -19.12 28.99 -6.56
C ALA A 457 -19.69 28.14 -5.42
N ILE A 458 -18.83 27.63 -4.53
CA ILE A 458 -19.26 26.85 -3.37
C ILE A 458 -20.04 27.75 -2.40
N THR A 459 -19.50 28.92 -2.07
CA THR A 459 -20.13 29.86 -1.12
C THR A 459 -21.50 30.31 -1.60
N ASP A 460 -21.61 30.71 -2.87
CA ASP A 460 -22.86 31.16 -3.47
C ASP A 460 -23.91 30.04 -3.46
N PHE A 461 -23.50 28.79 -3.78
CA PHE A 461 -24.40 27.64 -3.75
C PHE A 461 -24.89 27.29 -2.34
N LEU A 462 -24.02 27.33 -1.33
CA LEU A 462 -24.42 27.06 0.05
C LEU A 462 -25.37 28.14 0.59
N LEU A 463 -25.17 29.40 0.23
CA LEU A 463 -26.09 30.50 0.55
C LEU A 463 -27.44 30.34 -0.15
N GLU A 464 -27.45 29.89 -1.41
CA GLU A 464 -28.67 29.59 -2.17
C GLU A 464 -29.54 28.55 -1.45
N ILE A 465 -28.93 27.53 -0.83
CA ILE A 465 -29.64 26.50 -0.07
C ILE A 465 -30.27 27.07 1.21
N LEU A 466 -29.59 27.97 1.93
CA LEU A 466 -30.10 28.55 3.17
C LEU A 466 -31.26 29.53 2.95
N ASN A 467 -31.37 30.10 1.75
CA ASN A 467 -32.39 31.08 1.38
C ASN A 467 -33.63 30.47 0.69
N LYS A 468 -33.65 29.14 0.51
CA LYS A 468 -34.82 28.38 0.07
C LYS A 468 -35.53 27.80 1.29
#